data_AF-A0A0C2RLW2-F1
#
_entry.id   AF-A0A0C2RLW2-F1
#
_cell.length_a   1.000
_cell.length_b   1.000
_cell.length_c   1.000
_cell.angle_alpha   90.00
_cell.angle_beta   90.00
_cell.angle_gamma   90.00
#
_symmetry.space_group_name_H-M   'P 1'
#
loop_
_entity.id
_entity.type
_entity.pdbx_description
1 polymer ?
#
loop_
_entity_poly.entity_id
_entity_poly.type
_entity_poly.pdbx_seq_one_letter_code
_entity_poly.pdbx_strand_id
1 'polypeptide(L)'
;MLNTDSLTFQVDEYHELDKGFDFYAPQSFEAGGKRLLYGWAGVGEVDFPTDENKWAHCLTLPRELVRKGNRLLQRPDCSLDLLNGSKIAAGDMSSSKSEIDLSTIKAWRGELDLAGSADTKLKLFHSAEESLNLTFDHASKKVSIDRSRMHHVTEPQFGTSREVTLNEGLRKIEVIVDHSIAEIFINDGEAVFTCRVFPLSEEKELAIEADVDLTYRITAMNRGN
;
A
#
# COMPACT_ATOMS: atom_id res chain seq x y z
N MET A 1 23.87 12.82 12.35
CA MET A 1 23.01 13.84 13.01
C MET A 1 23.34 15.19 12.37
N LEU A 2 22.34 16.05 12.14
CA LEU A 2 22.58 17.39 11.57
C LEU A 2 23.40 18.23 12.55
N ASN A 3 24.57 18.69 12.13
CA ASN A 3 25.32 19.70 12.85
C ASN A 3 24.90 21.07 12.31
N THR A 4 24.17 21.82 13.13
CA THR A 4 23.65 23.15 12.76
C THR A 4 24.72 24.23 12.79
N ASP A 5 25.82 24.04 13.51
CA ASP A 5 26.90 25.03 13.59
C ASP A 5 27.79 24.97 12.35
N SER A 6 28.12 23.75 11.89
CA SER A 6 28.90 23.54 10.67
C SER A 6 28.04 23.39 9.41
N LEU A 7 26.71 23.40 9.55
CA LEU A 7 25.75 23.14 8.46
C LEU A 7 26.04 21.83 7.72
N THR A 8 26.47 20.79 8.43
CA THR A 8 26.80 19.49 7.85
C THR A 8 25.83 18.41 8.28
N PHE A 9 25.45 17.56 7.34
CA PHE A 9 24.71 16.34 7.59
C PHE A 9 25.45 15.17 6.93
N GLN A 10 25.95 14.25 7.76
CA GLN A 10 26.55 13.02 7.27
C GLN A 10 25.45 11.98 7.05
N VAL A 11 25.41 11.45 5.84
CA VAL A 11 24.46 10.40 5.45
C VAL A 11 25.13 9.04 5.58
N ASP A 12 24.51 8.15 6.34
CA ASP A 12 24.99 6.78 6.50
C ASP A 12 24.36 5.84 5.45
N GLU A 13 23.05 5.97 5.21
CA GLU A 13 22.30 5.14 4.28
C GLU A 13 21.20 5.95 3.57
N TYR A 14 20.85 5.54 2.35
CA TYR A 14 19.72 6.07 1.59
C TYR A 14 18.66 4.99 1.43
N HIS A 15 17.43 5.32 1.81
CA HIS A 15 16.27 4.46 1.64
C HIS A 15 15.17 5.27 0.97
N GLU A 16 14.60 4.70 -0.08
CA GLU A 16 13.38 5.24 -0.68
C GLU A 16 12.23 5.12 0.32
N LEU A 17 11.47 6.20 0.48
CA LEU A 17 10.43 6.28 1.50
C LEU A 17 9.20 5.46 1.11
N ASP A 18 8.87 5.39 -0.17
CA ASP A 18 7.73 4.61 -0.68
C ASP A 18 8.18 3.87 -1.94
N LYS A 19 7.87 2.58 -2.01
CA LYS A 19 8.26 1.67 -3.10
C LYS A 19 7.20 1.56 -4.18
N GLY A 20 6.11 2.31 -4.06
CA GLY A 20 5.03 2.36 -5.03
C GLY A 20 5.38 3.14 -6.29
N PHE A 21 4.35 3.41 -7.09
CA PHE A 21 4.49 4.15 -8.34
C PHE A 21 4.28 5.65 -8.14
N ASP A 22 3.47 6.04 -7.14
CA ASP A 22 2.87 7.37 -7.06
C ASP A 22 3.05 7.96 -5.65
N PHE A 23 4.26 8.42 -5.33
CA PHE A 23 4.57 9.08 -4.06
C PHE A 23 5.66 10.13 -4.24
N TYR A 24 5.34 11.39 -3.95
CA TYR A 24 6.29 12.50 -4.06
C TYR A 24 6.04 13.59 -3.01
N ALA A 25 7.02 14.49 -2.87
CA ALA A 25 6.97 15.68 -2.02
C ALA A 25 6.41 15.45 -0.59
N PRO A 26 6.89 14.44 0.16
CA PRO A 26 6.38 14.22 1.50
C PRO A 26 6.70 15.38 2.44
N GLN A 27 5.73 15.72 3.27
CA GLN A 27 5.92 16.63 4.39
C GLN A 27 5.58 15.91 5.69
N SER A 28 6.42 16.12 6.72
CA SER A 28 6.17 15.60 8.06
C SER A 28 6.06 16.73 9.09
N PHE A 29 5.24 16.49 10.11
CA PHE A 29 5.03 17.42 11.22
C PHE A 29 4.79 16.65 12.51
N GLU A 30 4.95 17.32 13.65
CA GLU A 30 4.69 16.74 14.96
C GLU A 30 3.27 17.04 15.41
N ALA A 31 2.54 16.02 15.86
CA ALA A 31 1.20 16.16 16.42
C ALA A 31 0.95 15.04 17.44
N GLY A 32 0.43 15.38 18.62
CA GLY A 32 0.07 14.39 19.65
C GLY A 32 1.22 13.49 20.11
N GLY A 33 2.47 13.99 20.08
CA GLY A 33 3.67 13.21 20.42
C GLY A 33 4.15 12.26 19.31
N LYS A 34 3.51 12.29 18.14
CA LYS A 34 3.88 11.49 16.96
C LYS A 34 4.48 12.38 15.88
N ARG A 35 5.34 11.81 15.04
CA ARG A 35 5.76 12.41 13.78
C ARG A 35 4.86 11.87 12.67
N LEU A 36 3.95 12.69 12.18
CA LEU A 36 3.04 12.32 11.10
C LEU A 36 3.61 12.76 9.75
N LEU A 37 3.26 12.03 8.69
CA LEU A 37 3.67 12.30 7.32
C LEU A 37 2.48 12.18 6.37
N TYR A 38 2.43 13.10 5.42
CA TYR A 38 1.61 13.01 4.21
C TYR A 38 2.51 13.12 2.99
N GLY A 39 2.25 12.32 1.97
CA GLY A 39 2.84 12.44 0.64
C GLY A 39 1.81 12.88 -0.38
N TRP A 40 2.28 13.42 -1.50
CA TRP A 40 1.46 13.60 -2.69
C TRP A 40 1.43 12.28 -3.47
N ALA A 41 0.24 11.71 -3.65
CA ALA A 41 0.01 10.49 -4.42
C ALA A 41 -0.08 10.79 -5.92
N GLY A 42 1.06 11.16 -6.48
CA GLY A 42 1.26 11.57 -7.86
C GLY A 42 2.72 11.91 -8.10
N VAL A 43 3.11 12.01 -9.37
CA VAL A 43 4.48 12.37 -9.77
C VAL A 43 4.40 13.30 -10.97
N GLY A 44 4.88 14.53 -10.83
CA GLY A 44 5.10 15.47 -11.94
C GLY A 44 3.88 15.77 -12.82
N GLU A 45 4.15 16.18 -14.06
CA GLU A 45 3.16 16.37 -15.13
C GLU A 45 2.96 15.04 -15.87
N VAL A 46 2.06 14.22 -15.36
CA VAL A 46 1.72 12.90 -15.90
C VAL A 46 0.25 12.88 -16.25
N ASP A 47 -0.08 12.31 -17.41
CA ASP A 47 -1.45 12.13 -17.84
C ASP A 47 -2.12 11.01 -17.01
N PHE A 48 -3.15 11.39 -16.26
CA PHE A 48 -3.99 10.47 -15.51
C PHE A 48 -5.40 10.41 -16.14
N PRO A 49 -6.10 9.25 -16.09
CA PRO A 49 -7.50 9.19 -16.55
C PRO A 49 -8.43 10.21 -15.88
N THR A 50 -8.06 10.73 -14.70
CA THR A 50 -8.82 11.76 -13.99
C THR A 50 -8.70 13.16 -14.61
N ASP A 51 -7.75 13.41 -15.52
CA ASP A 51 -7.55 14.74 -16.12
C ASP A 51 -8.73 15.15 -17.00
N GLU A 52 -9.42 14.17 -17.59
CA GLU A 52 -10.71 14.38 -18.28
C GLU A 52 -11.77 14.99 -17.35
N ASN A 53 -11.71 14.63 -16.05
CA ASN A 53 -12.60 15.11 -14.99
C ASN A 53 -12.12 16.42 -14.34
N LYS A 54 -11.03 17.03 -14.84
CA LYS A 54 -10.49 18.32 -14.37
C LYS A 54 -9.99 18.32 -12.92
N TRP A 55 -9.57 17.17 -12.43
CA TRP A 55 -8.85 17.04 -11.16
C TRP A 55 -7.74 16.00 -11.30
N ALA A 56 -6.66 16.18 -10.55
CA ALA A 56 -5.52 15.27 -10.57
C ALA A 56 -5.01 14.99 -9.15
N HIS A 57 -4.59 13.75 -8.95
CA HIS A 57 -3.92 13.27 -7.74
C HIS A 57 -4.74 13.35 -6.45
N CYS A 58 -4.12 12.92 -5.36
CA CYS A 58 -4.61 13.05 -3.99
C CYS A 58 -3.40 13.07 -3.03
N LEU A 59 -3.65 13.21 -1.73
CA LEU A 59 -2.65 12.91 -0.73
C LEU A 59 -2.69 11.42 -0.37
N THR A 60 -1.59 10.90 0.15
CA THR A 60 -1.60 9.64 0.90
C THR A 60 -2.43 9.79 2.18
N LEU A 61 -2.75 8.67 2.79
CA LEU A 61 -3.22 8.62 4.16
C LEU A 61 -2.17 9.17 5.14
N PRO A 62 -2.58 9.63 6.34
CA PRO A 62 -1.65 9.97 7.41
C PRO A 62 -0.83 8.75 7.81
N ARG A 63 0.50 8.92 7.82
CA ARG A 63 1.44 7.89 8.27
C ARG A 63 2.16 8.33 9.54
N GLU A 64 2.22 7.47 10.52
CA GLU A 64 3.10 7.62 11.67
C GLU A 64 4.51 7.15 11.31
N LEU A 65 5.51 8.03 11.50
CA LEU A 65 6.92 7.71 11.32
C LEU A 65 7.53 7.15 12.59
N VAL A 66 8.01 5.90 12.52
CA VAL A 66 8.62 5.19 13.65
C VAL A 66 10.04 4.79 13.29
N ARG A 67 11.02 5.23 14.08
CA ARG A 67 12.41 4.78 13.90
C ARG A 67 12.63 3.42 14.56
N LYS A 68 13.10 2.44 13.78
CA LYS A 68 13.55 1.13 14.27
C LYS A 68 14.99 0.88 13.81
N GLY A 69 15.95 1.10 14.71
CA GLY A 69 17.37 1.07 14.37
C GLY A 69 17.71 2.16 13.33
N ASN A 70 18.26 1.73 12.19
CA ASN A 70 18.59 2.61 11.04
C ASN A 70 17.48 2.72 10.00
N ARG A 71 16.33 2.06 10.20
CA ARG A 71 15.18 2.15 9.30
C ARG A 71 14.13 3.11 9.85
N LEU A 72 13.50 3.84 8.93
CA LEU A 72 12.32 4.64 9.20
C LEU A 72 11.11 3.85 8.69
N LEU A 73 10.26 3.41 9.62
CA LEU A 73 9.02 2.72 9.31
C LEU A 73 7.88 3.72 9.15
N GLN A 74 6.90 3.38 8.32
CA GLN A 74 5.69 4.15 8.10
C GLN A 74 4.47 3.29 8.39
N ARG A 75 3.68 3.65 9.40
CA ARG A 75 2.45 2.93 9.76
C ARG A 75 1.24 3.79 9.44
N PRO A 76 0.10 3.21 9.03
CA PRO A 76 -1.16 3.94 9.03
C PRO A 76 -1.40 4.56 10.42
N ASP A 77 -1.70 5.85 10.50
CA ASP A 77 -2.00 6.46 11.80
C ASP A 77 -3.31 5.90 12.38
N CYS A 78 -3.34 5.72 13.71
CA CYS A 78 -4.51 5.17 14.39
C CYS A 78 -5.78 6.03 14.24
N SER A 79 -5.68 7.31 13.84
CA SER A 79 -6.87 8.11 13.53
C SER A 79 -7.72 7.51 12.42
N LEU A 80 -7.13 6.67 11.55
CA LEU A 80 -7.85 5.95 10.50
C LEU A 80 -8.87 4.96 11.05
N ASP A 81 -8.75 4.54 12.32
CA ASP A 81 -9.75 3.69 12.97
C ASP A 81 -11.12 4.38 13.08
N LEU A 82 -11.15 5.73 13.08
CA LEU A 82 -12.39 6.51 13.04
C LEU A 82 -13.17 6.32 11.73
N LEU A 83 -12.48 5.89 10.67
CA LEU A 83 -13.08 5.60 9.37
C LEU A 83 -13.53 4.15 9.25
N ASN A 84 -13.26 3.27 10.22
CA ASN A 84 -13.70 1.88 10.15
C ASN A 84 -15.25 1.83 10.15
N GLY A 85 -15.80 1.25 9.09
CA GLY A 85 -17.21 1.00 8.90
C GLY A 85 -17.59 -0.43 9.23
N SER A 86 -18.49 -1.01 8.43
CA SER A 86 -18.96 -2.38 8.60
C SER A 86 -17.86 -3.41 8.27
N LYS A 87 -17.86 -4.51 9.01
CA LYS A 87 -17.11 -5.71 8.63
C LYS A 87 -17.62 -6.25 7.29
N ILE A 88 -16.71 -6.50 6.35
CA ILE A 88 -17.01 -7.13 5.06
C ILE A 88 -16.75 -8.63 5.17
N ALA A 89 -15.52 -9.00 5.55
CA ALA A 89 -15.09 -10.39 5.66
C ALA A 89 -14.05 -10.55 6.77
N ALA A 90 -13.98 -11.72 7.37
CA ALA A 90 -12.83 -12.12 8.18
C ALA A 90 -12.82 -13.64 8.29
N GLY A 91 -11.63 -14.23 8.37
CA GLY A 91 -11.48 -15.66 8.53
C GLY A 91 -10.03 -16.10 8.60
N ASP A 92 -9.88 -17.41 8.74
CA ASP A 92 -8.60 -18.10 8.74
C ASP A 92 -8.48 -18.89 7.42
N MET A 93 -7.30 -18.85 6.82
CA MET A 93 -6.93 -19.60 5.63
C MET A 93 -5.81 -20.56 6.01
N SER A 94 -5.90 -21.81 5.53
CA SER A 94 -4.83 -22.79 5.66
C SER A 94 -4.30 -23.21 4.31
N SER A 95 -3.15 -22.64 3.93
CA SER A 95 -2.47 -22.83 2.64
C SER A 95 -3.45 -22.93 1.46
N SER A 96 -4.21 -21.85 1.24
CA SER A 96 -5.36 -21.86 0.34
C SER A 96 -5.53 -20.55 -0.43
N LYS A 97 -6.57 -20.52 -1.25
CA LYS A 97 -7.02 -19.34 -2.00
C LYS A 97 -8.37 -18.87 -1.46
N SER A 98 -8.54 -17.56 -1.34
CA SER A 98 -9.82 -16.92 -1.00
C SER A 98 -10.07 -15.76 -1.96
N GLU A 99 -11.32 -15.60 -2.37
CA GLU A 99 -11.79 -14.46 -3.15
C GLU A 99 -12.87 -13.76 -2.32
N ILE A 100 -12.68 -12.46 -2.15
CA ILE A 100 -13.56 -11.60 -1.34
C ILE A 100 -14.21 -10.63 -2.31
N ASP A 101 -15.52 -10.76 -2.45
CA ASP A 101 -16.33 -9.84 -3.23
C ASP A 101 -16.34 -8.46 -2.55
N LEU A 102 -15.85 -7.47 -3.30
CA LEU A 102 -15.83 -6.07 -2.91
C LEU A 102 -16.62 -5.23 -3.92
N SER A 103 -17.47 -5.87 -4.73
CA SER A 103 -18.44 -5.18 -5.56
C SER A 103 -19.26 -4.25 -4.67
N THR A 104 -19.45 -3.02 -5.14
CA THR A 104 -20.11 -1.92 -4.40
C THR A 104 -19.31 -1.27 -3.25
N ILE A 105 -18.15 -1.82 -2.87
CA ILE A 105 -17.29 -1.26 -1.81
C ILE A 105 -16.22 -0.36 -2.40
N LYS A 106 -16.41 0.95 -2.22
CA LYS A 106 -15.53 1.99 -2.77
C LYS A 106 -14.21 2.15 -2.01
N ALA A 107 -14.28 2.03 -0.68
CA ALA A 107 -13.15 2.19 0.20
C ALA A 107 -13.16 1.11 1.29
N TRP A 108 -12.01 0.51 1.56
CA TRP A 108 -11.87 -0.59 2.51
C TRP A 108 -10.44 -0.71 3.03
N ARG A 109 -10.32 -1.36 4.19
CA ARG A 109 -9.06 -1.71 4.85
C ARG A 109 -9.00 -3.21 5.05
N GLY A 110 -7.90 -3.82 4.62
CA GLY A 110 -7.59 -5.23 4.79
C GLY A 110 -6.37 -5.41 5.67
N GLU A 111 -6.51 -6.20 6.71
CA GLU A 111 -5.42 -6.59 7.61
C GLU A 111 -5.20 -8.10 7.46
N LEU A 112 -3.98 -8.49 7.11
CA LEU A 112 -3.58 -9.88 6.86
C LEU A 112 -2.36 -10.20 7.73
N ASP A 113 -2.52 -11.13 8.67
CA ASP A 113 -1.45 -11.61 9.55
C ASP A 113 -1.12 -13.07 9.18
N LEU A 114 0.13 -13.33 8.82
CA LEU A 114 0.61 -14.65 8.38
C LEU A 114 1.25 -15.38 9.57
N ALA A 115 0.95 -16.67 9.74
CA ALA A 115 1.51 -17.50 10.81
C ALA A 115 3.00 -17.87 10.57
N GLY A 116 3.48 -17.67 9.35
CA GLY A 116 4.86 -17.88 8.93
C GLY A 116 5.11 -17.19 7.59
N SER A 117 6.33 -17.29 7.07
CA SER A 117 6.67 -16.71 5.78
C SER A 117 6.67 -17.77 4.70
N ALA A 118 5.86 -17.57 3.67
CA ALA A 118 5.77 -18.43 2.49
C ALA A 118 5.31 -17.59 1.30
N ASP A 119 5.35 -18.17 0.09
CA ASP A 119 4.89 -17.49 -1.10
C ASP A 119 3.45 -17.00 -0.91
N THR A 120 3.21 -15.73 -1.24
CA THR A 120 1.94 -15.05 -1.00
C THR A 120 1.62 -14.14 -2.17
N LYS A 121 0.37 -14.14 -2.64
CA LYS A 121 -0.11 -13.28 -3.73
C LYS A 121 -1.43 -12.63 -3.33
N LEU A 122 -1.52 -11.34 -3.55
CA LEU A 122 -2.77 -10.59 -3.50
C LEU A 122 -3.05 -10.02 -4.88
N LYS A 123 -4.28 -10.18 -5.36
CA LYS A 123 -4.79 -9.44 -6.52
C LYS A 123 -5.80 -8.43 -6.01
N LEU A 124 -5.42 -7.17 -6.09
CA LEU A 124 -6.27 -6.03 -5.79
C LEU A 124 -7.00 -5.61 -7.06
N PHE A 125 -8.21 -5.07 -6.89
CA PHE A 125 -9.05 -4.64 -8.01
C PHE A 125 -9.24 -5.76 -9.04
N HIS A 126 -9.40 -6.99 -8.55
CA HIS A 126 -9.35 -8.16 -9.40
C HIS A 126 -10.67 -8.34 -10.15
N SER A 127 -10.55 -8.54 -11.46
CA SER A 127 -11.59 -9.08 -12.33
C SER A 127 -10.95 -10.04 -13.35
N ALA A 128 -11.77 -10.57 -14.28
CA ALA A 128 -11.25 -11.34 -15.41
C ALA A 128 -10.28 -10.52 -16.27
N GLU A 129 -10.55 -9.22 -16.43
CA GLU A 129 -9.83 -8.34 -17.35
C GLU A 129 -8.58 -7.74 -16.71
N GLU A 130 -8.63 -7.40 -15.41
CA GLU A 130 -7.58 -6.63 -14.77
C GLU A 130 -7.27 -7.03 -13.32
N SER A 131 -6.08 -6.64 -12.87
CA SER A 131 -5.67 -6.72 -11.47
C SER A 131 -4.37 -5.96 -11.19
N LEU A 132 -4.27 -5.37 -10.00
CA LEU A 132 -3.02 -4.92 -9.39
C LEU A 132 -2.49 -6.06 -8.53
N ASN A 133 -1.32 -6.60 -8.86
CA ASN A 133 -0.80 -7.83 -8.27
C ASN A 133 0.32 -7.51 -7.29
N LEU A 134 0.14 -7.87 -6.02
CA LEU A 134 1.21 -7.91 -5.02
C LEU A 134 1.68 -9.36 -4.88
N THR A 135 2.98 -9.60 -4.98
CA THR A 135 3.56 -10.94 -4.80
C THR A 135 4.70 -10.88 -3.80
N PHE A 136 4.75 -11.82 -2.88
CA PHE A 136 5.92 -12.11 -2.07
C PHE A 136 6.49 -13.46 -2.49
N ASP A 137 7.75 -13.45 -2.94
CA ASP A 137 8.56 -14.62 -3.22
C ASP A 137 9.43 -14.91 -1.99
N HIS A 138 9.16 -16.02 -1.30
CA HIS A 138 9.79 -16.37 -0.04
C HIS A 138 11.26 -16.72 -0.21
N ALA A 139 11.64 -17.37 -1.32
CA ALA A 139 13.01 -17.78 -1.59
C ALA A 139 13.97 -16.59 -1.71
N SER A 140 13.52 -15.53 -2.39
CA SER A 140 14.28 -14.30 -2.60
C SER A 140 13.96 -13.18 -1.61
N LYS A 141 12.94 -13.38 -0.75
CA LYS A 141 12.38 -12.38 0.18
C LYS A 141 11.93 -11.10 -0.51
N LYS A 142 11.51 -11.19 -1.77
CA LYS A 142 11.09 -10.02 -2.55
C LYS A 142 9.59 -9.83 -2.47
N VAL A 143 9.17 -8.62 -2.13
CA VAL A 143 7.81 -8.15 -2.39
C VAL A 143 7.83 -7.35 -3.68
N SER A 144 6.99 -7.71 -4.62
CA SER A 144 6.77 -6.98 -5.87
C SER A 144 5.32 -6.54 -6.00
N ILE A 145 5.12 -5.39 -6.59
CA ILE A 145 3.81 -4.91 -7.04
C ILE A 145 3.84 -4.70 -8.54
N ASP A 146 2.82 -5.16 -9.24
CA ASP A 146 2.72 -5.12 -10.70
C ASP A 146 1.33 -4.65 -11.14
N ARG A 147 1.31 -3.58 -11.94
CA ARG A 147 0.09 -2.99 -12.52
C ARG A 147 -0.06 -3.25 -14.02
N SER A 148 0.74 -4.12 -14.63
CA SER A 148 0.73 -4.39 -16.07
C SER A 148 -0.58 -5.02 -16.58
N ARG A 149 -1.32 -5.70 -15.69
CA ARG A 149 -2.65 -6.22 -15.99
C ARG A 149 -3.78 -5.21 -15.79
N MET A 150 -3.51 -4.01 -15.27
CA MET A 150 -4.54 -2.97 -15.24
C MET A 150 -4.83 -2.48 -16.64
N HIS A 151 -6.09 -2.15 -16.95
CA HIS A 151 -6.40 -1.61 -18.27
C HIS A 151 -5.75 -0.23 -18.49
N HIS A 152 -5.91 0.65 -17.50
CA HIS A 152 -5.31 1.98 -17.50
C HIS A 152 -3.97 1.96 -16.75
N VAL A 153 -2.90 1.62 -17.49
CA VAL A 153 -1.52 1.70 -16.97
C VAL A 153 -0.99 3.11 -17.17
N THR A 154 -0.72 3.83 -16.09
CA THR A 154 -0.07 5.13 -16.15
C THR A 154 1.43 4.97 -16.32
N GLU A 155 2.06 5.86 -17.09
CA GLU A 155 3.52 5.94 -17.26
C GLU A 155 4.25 4.60 -17.48
N PRO A 156 3.83 3.74 -18.43
CA PRO A 156 4.47 2.44 -18.64
C PRO A 156 5.96 2.54 -19.00
N GLN A 157 6.41 3.68 -19.53
CA GLN A 157 7.83 3.98 -19.79
C GLN A 157 8.71 3.95 -18.53
N PHE A 158 8.14 4.19 -17.34
CA PHE A 158 8.83 4.10 -16.05
C PHE A 158 8.63 2.74 -15.36
N GLY A 159 8.19 1.75 -16.13
CA GLY A 159 7.99 0.37 -15.69
C GLY A 159 6.65 0.15 -14.99
N THR A 160 6.11 -1.04 -15.16
CA THR A 160 4.82 -1.48 -14.61
C THR A 160 4.94 -2.27 -13.31
N SER A 161 6.17 -2.47 -12.83
CA SER A 161 6.47 -3.20 -11.60
C SER A 161 7.43 -2.43 -10.70
N ARG A 162 7.31 -2.64 -9.39
CA ARG A 162 8.23 -2.18 -8.34
C ARG A 162 8.49 -3.32 -7.38
N GLU A 163 9.67 -3.34 -6.77
CA GLU A 163 10.05 -4.38 -5.83
C GLU A 163 10.89 -3.86 -4.65
N VAL A 164 10.88 -4.63 -3.57
CA VAL A 164 11.75 -4.44 -2.41
C VAL A 164 12.10 -5.79 -1.79
N THR A 165 13.35 -5.96 -1.39
CA THR A 165 13.78 -7.12 -0.60
C THR A 165 13.57 -6.85 0.88
N LEU A 166 12.85 -7.72 1.56
CA LEU A 166 12.67 -7.66 3.01
C LEU A 166 13.93 -8.18 3.73
N ASN A 167 14.19 -7.66 4.94
CA ASN A 167 15.32 -8.15 5.73
C ASN A 167 15.04 -9.58 6.25
N GLU A 168 13.81 -9.80 6.68
CA GLU A 168 13.29 -11.08 7.18
C GLU A 168 12.25 -11.65 6.19
N GLY A 169 11.23 -12.35 6.68
CA GLY A 169 10.10 -12.81 5.88
C GLY A 169 8.93 -11.83 5.91
N LEU A 170 7.97 -12.05 5.01
CA LEU A 170 6.64 -11.46 5.11
C LEU A 170 5.90 -12.05 6.30
N ARG A 171 5.37 -11.18 7.17
CA ARG A 171 4.56 -11.55 8.34
C ARG A 171 3.20 -10.84 8.39
N LYS A 172 3.12 -9.64 7.82
CA LYS A 172 1.92 -8.82 7.87
C LYS A 172 1.78 -7.98 6.61
N ILE A 173 0.57 -7.92 6.08
CA ILE A 173 0.17 -6.98 5.03
C ILE A 173 -1.02 -6.20 5.55
N GLU A 174 -0.95 -4.89 5.43
CA GLU A 174 -2.10 -4.02 5.60
C GLU A 174 -2.34 -3.26 4.31
N VAL A 175 -3.54 -3.36 3.75
CA VAL A 175 -3.94 -2.72 2.50
C VAL A 175 -5.07 -1.75 2.78
N ILE A 176 -4.96 -0.54 2.28
CA ILE A 176 -6.02 0.47 2.33
C ILE A 176 -6.30 0.93 0.91
N VAL A 177 -7.57 0.87 0.52
CA VAL A 177 -8.04 1.21 -0.83
C VAL A 177 -9.11 2.28 -0.74
N ASP A 178 -9.05 3.27 -1.64
CA ASP A 178 -10.16 4.19 -1.93
C ASP A 178 -10.20 4.48 -3.44
N HIS A 179 -11.23 3.98 -4.14
CA HIS A 179 -11.48 4.14 -5.59
C HIS A 179 -10.28 3.92 -6.53
N SER A 180 -9.39 4.91 -6.61
CA SER A 180 -8.26 5.02 -7.53
C SER A 180 -6.89 5.08 -6.85
N ILE A 181 -6.81 4.71 -5.57
CA ILE A 181 -5.55 4.56 -4.83
C ILE A 181 -5.56 3.27 -4.01
N ALA A 182 -4.41 2.62 -3.95
CA ALA A 182 -4.09 1.58 -2.98
C ALA A 182 -2.79 1.92 -2.26
N GLU A 183 -2.82 1.89 -0.93
CA GLU A 183 -1.65 1.97 -0.07
C GLU A 183 -1.46 0.64 0.64
N ILE A 184 -0.27 0.05 0.49
CA ILE A 184 0.03 -1.29 0.99
C ILE A 184 1.24 -1.19 1.92
N PHE A 185 1.05 -1.55 3.18
CA PHE A 185 2.04 -1.52 4.23
C PHE A 185 2.49 -2.94 4.55
N ILE A 186 3.78 -3.19 4.35
CA ILE A 186 4.40 -4.48 4.61
C ILE A 186 5.03 -4.43 6.00
N ASN A 187 4.81 -5.48 6.80
CA ASN A 187 5.57 -5.72 8.03
C ASN A 187 5.60 -4.51 8.98
N ASP A 188 4.43 -3.99 9.35
CA ASP A 188 4.26 -2.83 10.24
C ASP A 188 4.98 -1.56 9.73
N GLY A 189 5.07 -1.40 8.40
CA GLY A 189 5.67 -0.25 7.75
C GLY A 189 7.13 -0.38 7.35
N GLU A 190 7.67 -1.60 7.27
CA GLU A 190 9.03 -1.88 6.76
C GLU A 190 9.18 -1.47 5.29
N ALA A 191 8.12 -1.65 4.51
CA ALA A 191 7.99 -1.11 3.17
C ALA A 191 6.55 -0.63 2.96
N VAL A 192 6.38 0.38 2.13
CA VAL A 192 5.07 0.92 1.75
C VAL A 192 5.02 1.03 0.24
N PHE A 193 3.87 0.71 -0.36
CA PHE A 193 3.61 0.93 -1.78
C PHE A 193 2.37 1.81 -1.94
N THR A 194 2.54 3.00 -2.50
CA THR A 194 1.45 3.86 -2.95
C THR A 194 1.24 3.73 -4.46
N CYS A 195 0.04 3.31 -4.85
CA CYS A 195 -0.27 3.07 -6.26
C CYS A 195 -1.56 3.80 -6.63
N ARG A 196 -1.47 4.69 -7.62
CA ARG A 196 -2.66 5.15 -8.35
C ARG A 196 -3.06 4.08 -9.36
N VAL A 197 -4.34 3.80 -9.41
CA VAL A 197 -4.93 2.76 -10.24
C VAL A 197 -6.29 3.21 -10.74
N PHE A 198 -6.61 2.88 -11.98
CA PHE A 198 -7.85 3.32 -12.61
C PHE A 198 -8.52 2.08 -13.19
N PRO A 199 -9.41 1.45 -12.41
CA PRO A 199 -10.14 0.29 -12.90
C PRO A 199 -11.10 0.64 -14.05
N LEU A 200 -11.53 -0.36 -14.79
CA LEU A 200 -12.66 -0.27 -15.72
C LEU A 200 -14.02 -0.33 -15.03
N SER A 201 -14.13 -1.13 -13.97
CA SER A 201 -15.39 -1.42 -13.29
C SER A 201 -15.28 -1.24 -11.79
N GLU A 202 -16.41 -0.93 -11.14
CA GLU A 202 -16.54 -0.95 -9.68
C GLU A 202 -16.84 -2.38 -9.15
N GLU A 203 -17.12 -3.33 -10.03
CA GLU A 203 -17.24 -4.76 -9.70
C GLU A 203 -15.85 -5.37 -9.62
N LYS A 204 -15.36 -5.54 -8.40
CA LYS A 204 -13.98 -5.97 -8.15
C LYS A 204 -13.89 -6.85 -6.94
N GLU A 205 -12.86 -7.67 -6.94
CA GLU A 205 -12.58 -8.59 -5.86
C GLU A 205 -11.19 -8.34 -5.27
N LEU A 206 -10.98 -8.85 -4.06
CA LEU A 206 -9.67 -9.13 -3.52
C LEU A 206 -9.45 -10.64 -3.57
N ALA A 207 -8.46 -11.09 -4.34
CA ALA A 207 -8.03 -12.48 -4.29
C ALA A 207 -6.77 -12.60 -3.43
N ILE A 208 -6.76 -13.56 -2.51
CA ILE A 208 -5.65 -13.87 -1.61
C ILE A 208 -5.25 -15.32 -1.87
N GLU A 209 -3.96 -15.56 -2.06
CA GLU A 209 -3.34 -16.88 -2.16
C GLU A 209 -2.11 -16.87 -1.26
N ALA A 210 -1.99 -17.84 -0.36
CA ALA A 210 -0.83 -17.96 0.51
C ALA A 210 -0.54 -19.43 0.77
N ASP A 211 0.74 -19.80 0.75
CA ASP A 211 1.20 -21.17 1.04
C ASP A 211 1.40 -21.43 2.55
N VAL A 212 0.85 -20.57 3.40
CA VAL A 212 0.92 -20.62 4.86
C VAL A 212 -0.43 -20.29 5.48
N ASP A 213 -0.63 -20.70 6.74
CA ASP A 213 -1.78 -20.25 7.52
C ASP A 213 -1.77 -18.71 7.66
N LEU A 214 -2.94 -18.11 7.47
CA LEU A 214 -3.14 -16.66 7.49
C LEU A 214 -4.50 -16.33 8.08
N THR A 215 -4.54 -15.30 8.92
CA THR A 215 -5.79 -14.66 9.36
C THR A 215 -5.98 -13.36 8.62
N TYR A 216 -7.21 -13.06 8.20
CA TYR A 216 -7.51 -11.79 7.53
C TYR A 216 -8.77 -11.13 8.09
N ARG A 217 -8.81 -9.81 8.00
CA ARG A 217 -9.97 -8.97 8.29
C ARG A 217 -10.09 -7.88 7.25
N ILE A 218 -11.25 -7.81 6.60
CA ILE A 218 -11.61 -6.76 5.65
C ILE A 218 -12.77 -5.94 6.21
N THR A 219 -12.59 -4.64 6.27
CA THR A 219 -13.54 -3.68 6.82
C THR A 219 -13.81 -2.59 5.79
N ALA A 220 -15.08 -2.23 5.58
CA ALA A 220 -15.44 -1.07 4.78
C ALA A 220 -14.92 0.19 5.47
N MET A 221 -14.56 1.23 4.71
CA MET A 221 -14.22 2.52 5.27
C MET A 221 -15.32 3.54 5.01
N ASN A 222 -15.78 4.19 6.08
CA ASN A 222 -16.69 5.31 6.01
C ASN A 222 -16.01 6.47 5.29
N ARG A 223 -16.71 7.04 4.32
CA ARG A 223 -16.29 8.26 3.64
C ARG A 223 -17.05 9.43 4.25
N GLY A 224 -16.39 10.57 4.40
CA GLY A 224 -17.09 11.81 4.75
C GLY A 224 -18.17 12.08 3.70
N ASN A 225 -19.38 12.44 4.15
CA ASN A 225 -20.48 12.83 3.28
C ASN A 225 -20.15 14.06 2.44
#